data_AF-A0A5E3WZU5-F1
#
_entry.id   AF-A0A5E3WZU5-F1
#
_cell.length_a   1.000
_cell.length_b   1.000
_cell.length_c   1.000
_cell.angle_alpha   90.00
_cell.angle_beta   90.00
_cell.angle_gamma   90.00
#
_symmetry.space_group_name_H-M   'P 1'
#
loop_
_entity.id
_entity.type
_entity.pdbx_description
1 polymer ?
#
loop_
_entity_poly.entity_id
_entity_poly.type
_entity_poly.pdbx_seq_one_letter_code
_entity_poly.pdbx_strand_id
1 'polypeptide(L)'
;MNDHGMYRHVLDDELFMGVMGILKYDPEFPNHKANYRQYIRESTLFYEPIAVHNLAIRRKIHQTYRLVLERRRPSSGARRSTFSVLNSCIIFNQVDGISHIQNDETFLRDIARLLVEGEPIPPLPPPPPLLDIDRPESVEGAPPKKPNRVPSHTPPGVVSLDHHEDEAGRADTALLQRRREVIVLIQQLCVMGKVVQLPSRMQLFKMLVDRGILHALHWALTNPEDEPSGLQTIAIAGEVLMTLLDHDVNGVREQVLRQCEYFASRGEPDLSLLSLLCNRLVRSTDLAVQTLHCDALRALLEMPNEGSQEAIIPTTLFSRMRDEGKTEKFFDYFYQSCIRPLVEPIM
;
A
#
# COMPACT_ATOMS: atom_id res chain seq x y z
N MET A 1 9.19 23.55 -24.48
CA MET A 1 9.76 22.25 -24.92
C MET A 1 11.00 21.81 -24.15
N ASN A 2 11.55 22.58 -23.19
CA ASN A 2 12.74 22.17 -22.40
C ASN A 2 12.46 21.87 -20.91
N ASP A 3 11.22 21.97 -20.45
CA ASP A 3 10.91 21.87 -19.02
C ASP A 3 11.00 20.43 -18.50
N HIS A 4 10.55 19.42 -19.26
CA HIS A 4 10.53 18.02 -18.80
C HIS A 4 11.93 17.43 -18.54
N GLY A 5 12.93 17.79 -19.36
CA GLY A 5 14.31 17.34 -19.17
C GLY A 5 14.96 18.01 -17.96
N MET A 6 14.70 19.32 -17.78
CA MET A 6 15.19 20.07 -16.63
C MET A 6 14.59 19.54 -15.32
N TYR A 7 13.29 19.25 -15.27
CA TYR A 7 12.68 18.68 -14.06
C TYR A 7 13.19 17.28 -13.72
N ARG A 8 13.46 16.42 -14.72
CA ARG A 8 14.11 15.13 -14.45
C ARG A 8 15.47 15.34 -13.78
N HIS A 9 16.28 16.25 -14.30
CA HIS A 9 17.61 16.51 -13.77
C HIS A 9 17.57 17.15 -12.37
N VAL A 10 16.64 18.07 -12.15
CA VAL A 10 16.40 18.71 -10.83
C VAL A 10 15.99 17.69 -9.75
N LEU A 11 15.38 16.57 -10.16
CA LEU A 11 14.91 15.51 -9.27
C LEU A 11 15.90 14.35 -9.10
N ASP A 12 17.06 14.41 -9.75
CA ASP A 12 18.13 13.43 -9.57
C ASP A 12 18.66 13.45 -8.12
N ASP A 13 19.11 12.29 -7.62
CA ASP A 13 19.53 12.07 -6.24
C ASP A 13 20.61 13.08 -5.78
N GLU A 14 21.49 13.51 -6.67
CA GLU A 14 22.58 14.44 -6.40
C GLU A 14 22.12 15.91 -6.26
N LEU A 15 21.10 16.31 -7.03
CA LEU A 15 20.65 17.69 -7.12
C LEU A 15 19.45 17.99 -6.23
N PHE A 16 18.66 16.97 -5.90
CA PHE A 16 17.41 17.11 -5.15
C PHE A 16 17.60 17.85 -3.81
N MET A 17 18.62 17.48 -3.02
CA MET A 17 18.89 18.11 -1.72
C MET A 17 19.34 19.57 -1.83
N GLY A 18 20.10 19.89 -2.88
CA GLY A 18 20.54 21.26 -3.18
C GLY A 18 19.37 22.14 -3.59
N VAL A 19 18.53 21.66 -4.52
CA VAL A 19 17.33 22.35 -5.01
C VAL A 19 16.34 22.58 -3.88
N MET A 20 16.08 21.56 -3.06
CA MET A 20 15.22 21.71 -1.87
C MET A 20 15.81 22.68 -0.85
N GLY A 21 17.13 22.86 -0.82
CA GLY A 21 17.78 23.91 -0.04
C GLY A 21 17.48 25.32 -0.54
N ILE A 22 17.49 25.51 -1.85
CA ILE A 22 17.21 26.80 -2.52
C ILE A 22 15.72 27.15 -2.42
N LEU A 23 14.83 26.17 -2.60
CA LEU A 23 13.38 26.36 -2.52
C LEU A 23 12.85 26.62 -1.10
N LYS A 24 13.66 26.41 -0.07
CA LYS A 24 13.37 26.77 1.33
C LYS A 24 13.72 28.22 1.65
N TYR A 25 14.42 28.92 0.77
CA TYR A 25 14.79 30.30 0.99
C TYR A 25 13.57 31.20 0.79
N ASP A 26 13.03 31.69 1.90
CA ASP A 26 12.03 32.74 1.90
C ASP A 26 12.75 34.10 2.07
N PRO A 27 12.73 34.99 1.05
CA PRO A 27 13.34 36.30 1.16
C PRO A 27 12.68 37.19 2.24
N GLU A 28 11.45 36.88 2.67
CA GLU A 28 10.77 37.61 3.75
C GLU A 28 11.23 37.17 5.15
N PHE A 29 11.82 35.97 5.29
CA PHE A 29 12.32 35.44 6.56
C PHE A 29 13.71 34.77 6.44
N PRO A 30 14.80 35.56 6.25
CA PRO A 30 16.14 35.05 5.94
C PRO A 30 16.76 34.15 7.04
N ASN A 31 16.35 34.33 8.29
CA ASN A 31 16.91 33.63 9.45
C ASN A 31 16.08 32.41 9.89
N HIS A 32 14.91 32.17 9.29
CA HIS A 32 14.06 31.03 9.63
C HIS A 32 14.44 29.80 8.78
N LYS A 33 15.57 29.18 9.12
CA LYS A 33 15.94 27.87 8.55
C LYS A 33 15.06 26.79 9.16
N ALA A 34 13.90 26.53 8.56
CA ALA A 34 12.99 25.48 9.03
C ALA A 34 13.71 24.12 9.08
N ASN A 35 13.48 23.35 10.16
CA ASN A 35 13.95 21.97 10.44
C ASN A 35 13.61 20.92 9.36
N TYR A 36 12.98 21.34 8.27
CA TYR A 36 12.53 20.54 7.16
C TYR A 36 13.66 19.81 6.41
N ARG A 37 14.94 20.21 6.58
CA ARG A 37 16.07 19.43 6.00
C ARG A 37 16.27 18.11 6.72
N GLN A 38 16.15 18.10 8.03
CA GLN A 38 16.20 16.89 8.83
C GLN A 38 14.98 16.01 8.57
N TYR A 39 13.78 16.61 8.52
CA TYR A 39 12.55 15.91 8.14
C TYR A 39 12.64 15.29 6.73
N ILE A 40 13.18 15.99 5.72
CA ILE A 40 13.40 15.39 4.38
C ILE A 40 14.45 14.28 4.43
N ARG A 41 15.56 14.46 5.17
CA ARG A 41 16.58 13.40 5.29
C ARG A 41 16.00 12.13 5.94
N GLU A 42 15.15 12.29 6.95
CA GLU A 42 14.48 11.16 7.63
C GLU A 42 13.32 10.58 6.78
N SER A 43 12.55 11.41 6.08
CA SER A 43 11.43 10.95 5.24
C SER A 43 11.84 10.47 3.84
N THR A 44 13.04 10.77 3.35
CA THR A 44 13.54 10.27 2.05
C THR A 44 14.06 8.83 2.09
N LEU A 45 14.06 8.20 3.27
CA LEU A 45 14.24 6.76 3.40
C LEU A 45 13.00 6.06 2.83
N PHE A 46 13.02 5.86 1.51
CA PHE A 46 12.05 5.02 0.83
C PHE A 46 12.22 3.59 1.34
N TYR A 47 11.29 3.16 2.18
CA TYR A 47 11.21 1.79 2.63
C TYR A 47 10.39 1.00 1.62
N GLU A 48 10.96 -0.09 1.12
CA GLU A 48 10.39 -0.92 0.07
C GLU A 48 9.90 -2.24 0.70
N PRO A 49 8.58 -2.47 0.87
CA PRO A 49 8.10 -3.70 1.50
C PRO A 49 8.38 -4.96 0.67
N ILE A 50 8.50 -4.77 -0.66
CA ILE A 50 8.69 -5.82 -1.68
C ILE A 50 9.70 -5.32 -2.68
N ALA A 51 10.78 -6.07 -2.87
CA ALA A 51 11.88 -5.68 -3.75
C ALA A 51 11.41 -5.62 -5.22
N VAL A 52 11.43 -4.42 -5.81
CA VAL A 52 11.21 -4.22 -7.23
C VAL A 52 12.53 -4.51 -7.96
N HIS A 53 12.56 -5.58 -8.75
CA HIS A 53 13.77 -6.03 -9.44
C HIS A 53 14.32 -5.02 -10.45
N ASN A 54 13.47 -4.12 -10.96
CA ASN A 54 13.86 -3.15 -11.98
C ASN A 54 14.32 -1.81 -11.36
N LEU A 55 15.63 -1.56 -11.45
CA LEU A 55 16.26 -0.34 -10.95
C LEU A 55 15.75 0.96 -11.61
N ALA A 56 15.28 0.89 -12.86
CA ALA A 56 14.70 2.06 -13.53
C ALA A 56 13.35 2.45 -12.93
N ILE A 57 12.53 1.46 -12.57
CA ILE A 57 11.22 1.68 -11.93
C ILE A 57 11.41 2.10 -10.48
N ARG A 58 12.37 1.50 -9.76
CA ARG A 58 12.73 1.94 -8.42
C ARG A 58 13.08 3.43 -8.41
N ARG A 59 13.92 3.89 -9.33
CA ARG A 59 14.22 5.33 -9.49
C ARG A 59 12.98 6.18 -9.73
N LYS A 60 12.06 5.74 -10.61
CA LYS A 60 10.79 6.46 -10.86
C LYS A 60 9.88 6.49 -9.62
N ILE A 61 9.82 5.42 -8.84
CA ILE A 61 9.04 5.38 -7.59
C ILE A 61 9.62 6.37 -6.57
N HIS A 62 10.95 6.35 -6.36
CA HIS A 62 11.61 7.33 -5.48
C HIS A 62 11.40 8.77 -5.95
N GLN A 63 11.50 9.02 -7.25
CA GLN A 63 11.23 10.33 -7.84
C GLN A 63 9.78 10.76 -7.60
N THR A 64 8.82 9.85 -7.77
CA THR A 64 7.39 10.12 -7.56
C THR A 64 7.10 10.43 -6.09
N TYR A 65 7.68 9.67 -5.17
CA TYR A 65 7.56 9.90 -3.74
C TYR A 65 8.06 11.31 -3.35
N ARG A 66 9.23 11.71 -3.86
CA ARG A 66 9.80 13.05 -3.64
C ARG A 66 8.92 14.16 -4.23
N LEU A 67 8.41 13.97 -5.44
CA LEU A 67 7.49 14.91 -6.10
C LEU A 67 6.20 15.10 -5.28
N VAL A 68 5.66 14.02 -4.72
CA VAL A 68 4.47 14.07 -3.86
C VAL A 68 4.76 14.79 -2.55
N LEU A 69 5.95 14.59 -1.95
CA LEU A 69 6.38 15.34 -0.77
C LEU A 69 6.52 16.84 -1.06
N GLU A 70 7.14 17.19 -2.19
CA GLU A 70 7.29 18.59 -2.61
C GLU A 70 5.92 19.25 -2.85
N ARG A 71 4.97 18.49 -3.42
CA ARG A 71 3.59 18.94 -3.65
C ARG A 71 2.84 19.30 -2.35
N ARG A 72 3.12 18.64 -1.23
CA ARG A 72 2.41 18.84 0.05
C ARG A 72 2.90 20.05 0.87
N ARG A 73 3.91 20.78 0.40
CA ARG A 73 4.53 21.90 1.13
C ARG A 73 3.70 23.19 1.02
N PRO A 74 3.30 23.82 2.15
CA PRO A 74 2.45 25.03 2.13
C PRO A 74 3.18 26.36 1.87
N SER A 75 4.52 26.38 1.77
CA SER A 75 5.32 27.60 2.00
C SER A 75 6.27 28.02 0.87
N SER A 76 5.91 27.92 -0.41
CA SER A 76 6.56 28.84 -1.37
C SER A 76 5.60 29.15 -2.49
N GLY A 77 5.71 30.37 -3.01
CA GLY A 77 5.15 30.79 -4.28
C GLY A 77 5.74 30.00 -5.46
N ALA A 78 5.61 28.67 -5.44
CA ALA A 78 5.71 27.84 -6.62
C ALA A 78 4.56 28.28 -7.55
N ARG A 79 4.92 29.07 -8.55
CA ARG A 79 4.01 29.61 -9.56
C ARG A 79 3.08 28.49 -10.04
N ARG A 80 1.78 28.77 -10.15
CA ARG A 80 0.73 27.83 -10.63
C ARG A 80 1.12 27.00 -11.87
N SER A 81 2.04 27.51 -12.71
CA SER A 81 2.59 26.81 -13.88
C SER A 81 3.50 25.61 -13.55
N THR A 82 4.29 25.63 -12.47
CA THR A 82 5.17 24.49 -12.12
C THR A 82 4.36 23.31 -11.58
N PHE A 83 3.26 23.56 -10.88
CA PHE A 83 2.36 22.53 -10.34
C PHE A 83 1.75 21.63 -11.44
N SER A 84 1.42 22.21 -12.60
CA SER A 84 0.88 21.44 -13.74
C SER A 84 1.92 20.47 -14.33
N VAL A 85 3.17 20.92 -14.45
CA VAL A 85 4.27 20.08 -14.96
C VAL A 85 4.61 18.98 -13.97
N LEU A 86 4.67 19.29 -12.67
CA LEU A 86 4.90 18.29 -11.62
C LEU A 86 3.80 17.22 -11.62
N ASN A 87 2.53 17.61 -11.73
CA ASN A 87 1.42 16.65 -11.85
C ASN A 87 1.54 15.77 -13.09
N SER A 88 1.94 16.35 -14.23
CA SER A 88 2.15 15.59 -15.47
C SER A 88 3.29 14.58 -15.31
N CYS A 89 4.39 14.95 -14.64
CA CYS A 89 5.50 14.05 -14.33
C CYS A 89 5.07 12.94 -13.35
N ILE A 90 4.28 13.25 -12.33
CA ILE A 90 3.72 12.26 -11.40
C ILE A 90 2.87 11.25 -12.17
N ILE A 91 1.93 11.72 -13.00
CA ILE A 91 1.05 10.84 -13.80
C ILE A 91 1.88 9.97 -14.74
N PHE A 92 2.87 10.53 -15.43
CA PHE A 92 3.74 9.78 -16.32
C PHE A 92 4.50 8.66 -15.58
N ASN A 93 5.08 8.98 -14.41
CA ASN A 93 5.76 7.99 -13.59
C ASN A 93 4.80 6.93 -13.02
N GLN A 94 3.57 7.31 -12.68
CA GLN A 94 2.52 6.39 -12.21
C GLN A 94 2.12 5.41 -13.32
N VAL A 95 1.91 5.89 -14.54
CA VAL A 95 1.59 5.06 -15.72
C VAL A 95 2.73 4.09 -16.01
N ASP A 96 3.98 4.55 -15.99
CA ASP A 96 5.15 3.70 -16.19
C ASP A 96 5.29 2.63 -15.10
N GLY A 97 5.04 3.00 -13.84
CA GLY A 97 5.07 2.07 -12.70
C GLY A 97 4.00 0.99 -12.83
N ILE A 98 2.77 1.38 -13.17
CA ILE A 98 1.65 0.44 -13.37
C ILE A 98 1.91 -0.47 -14.56
N SER A 99 2.41 0.06 -15.67
CA SER A 99 2.77 -0.75 -16.84
C SER A 99 3.84 -1.78 -16.50
N HIS A 100 4.82 -1.42 -15.67
CA HIS A 100 5.81 -2.39 -15.21
C HIS A 100 5.18 -3.48 -14.33
N ILE A 101 4.35 -3.10 -13.35
CA ILE A 101 3.66 -4.05 -12.46
C ILE A 101 2.74 -4.99 -13.25
N GLN A 102 2.12 -4.52 -14.33
CA GLN A 102 1.30 -5.34 -15.22
C GLN A 102 2.09 -6.40 -15.99
N ASN A 103 3.35 -6.12 -16.31
CA ASN A 103 4.23 -7.06 -17.02
C ASN A 103 5.02 -7.96 -16.07
N ASP A 104 5.18 -7.54 -14.80
CA ASP A 104 5.93 -8.27 -13.79
C ASP A 104 5.03 -9.22 -12.99
N GLU A 105 4.96 -10.48 -13.42
CA GLU A 105 4.22 -11.51 -12.71
C GLU A 105 4.87 -11.94 -11.39
N THR A 106 6.15 -11.63 -11.16
CA THR A 106 6.87 -12.05 -9.94
C THR A 106 6.46 -11.20 -8.75
N PHE A 107 6.33 -9.89 -8.96
CA PHE A 107 5.91 -8.93 -7.94
C PHE A 107 4.56 -9.29 -7.30
N LEU A 108 3.55 -9.63 -8.12
CA LEU A 108 2.23 -10.01 -7.62
C LEU A 108 2.23 -11.39 -6.94
N ARG A 109 3.07 -12.33 -7.40
CA ARG A 109 3.25 -13.62 -6.72
C ARG A 109 3.88 -13.44 -5.35
N ASP A 110 4.85 -12.53 -5.21
CA ASP A 110 5.50 -12.27 -3.92
C ASP A 110 4.55 -11.59 -2.93
N ILE A 111 3.68 -10.68 -3.40
CA ILE A 111 2.55 -10.15 -2.61
C ILE A 111 1.66 -11.31 -2.13
N ALA A 112 1.24 -12.17 -3.05
CA ALA A 112 0.36 -13.29 -2.74
C ALA A 112 1.02 -14.26 -1.74
N ARG A 113 2.30 -14.61 -1.92
CA ARG A 113 3.05 -15.49 -1.00
C ARG A 113 3.16 -14.91 0.40
N LEU A 114 3.51 -13.63 0.53
CA LEU A 114 3.64 -12.99 1.84
C LEU A 114 2.33 -13.00 2.63
N LEU A 115 1.21 -12.85 1.92
CA LEU A 115 -0.11 -12.71 2.52
C LEU A 115 -0.85 -14.04 2.68
N VAL A 116 -0.59 -15.03 1.81
CA VAL A 116 -1.27 -16.34 1.81
C VAL A 116 -0.44 -17.43 2.51
N GLU A 117 0.88 -17.47 2.29
CA GLU A 117 1.75 -18.57 2.77
C GLU A 117 2.50 -18.21 4.05
N GLY A 118 2.67 -16.92 4.36
CA GLY A 118 3.36 -16.48 5.59
C GLY A 118 4.86 -16.76 5.63
N GLU A 119 5.46 -17.11 4.51
CA GLU A 119 6.90 -17.34 4.38
C GLU A 119 7.68 -16.00 4.34
N PRO A 120 8.80 -15.89 5.08
CA PRO A 120 9.65 -14.70 5.07
C PRO A 120 10.37 -14.56 3.72
N ILE A 121 9.99 -13.53 2.96
CA ILE A 121 10.73 -13.07 1.77
C ILE A 121 12.16 -12.67 2.21
N PRO A 122 13.20 -12.95 1.40
CA PRO A 122 14.59 -12.56 1.69
C PRO A 122 14.71 -11.12 2.20
N PRO A 123 15.62 -10.86 3.16
CA PRO A 123 15.82 -9.53 3.70
C PRO A 123 16.16 -8.56 2.58
N LEU A 124 15.53 -7.39 2.62
CA LEU A 124 15.85 -6.32 1.70
C LEU A 124 17.34 -5.97 1.78
N PRO A 125 17.98 -5.61 0.65
CA PRO A 125 19.32 -5.05 0.70
C PRO A 125 19.29 -3.79 1.58
N PRO A 126 20.29 -3.60 2.46
CA PRO A 126 20.34 -2.43 3.31
C PRO A 126 20.30 -1.16 2.46
N PRO A 127 19.65 -0.08 2.95
CA PRO A 127 19.61 1.18 2.21
C PRO A 127 21.04 1.61 1.87
N PRO A 128 21.28 2.15 0.66
CA PRO A 128 22.60 2.64 0.30
C PRO A 128 23.05 3.67 1.34
N PRO A 129 24.32 3.63 1.79
CA PRO A 129 24.82 4.60 2.74
C PRO A 129 24.64 6.00 2.15
N LEU A 130 23.99 6.88 2.92
CA LEU A 130 23.92 8.31 2.63
C LEU A 130 25.36 8.81 2.44
N LEU A 131 25.67 9.31 1.24
CA LEU A 131 26.89 10.11 1.04
C LEU A 131 26.77 11.34 1.93
N ASP A 132 27.55 11.33 3.00
CA ASP A 132 27.60 12.36 4.02
C ASP A 132 28.42 13.53 3.47
N ILE A 133 27.78 14.39 2.65
CA ILE A 133 28.43 15.57 2.03
C ILE A 133 28.81 16.64 3.09
N ASP A 134 28.41 16.45 4.36
CA ASP A 134 28.74 17.36 5.47
C ASP A 134 29.81 16.79 6.43
N ARG A 135 30.61 15.77 6.05
CA ARG A 135 31.87 15.54 6.77
C ARG A 135 32.85 16.66 6.41
N PRO A 136 33.27 17.52 7.35
CA PRO A 136 34.37 18.43 7.07
C PRO A 136 35.58 17.56 6.72
N GLU A 137 36.22 17.85 5.58
CA GLU A 137 37.51 17.28 5.23
C GLU A 137 38.45 17.51 6.42
N SER A 138 38.66 16.48 7.23
CA SER A 138 39.65 16.53 8.29
C SER A 138 41.00 16.48 7.60
N VAL A 139 41.58 17.66 7.45
CA VAL A 139 42.94 17.90 6.96
C VAL A 139 43.88 16.87 7.59
N GLU A 140 44.52 16.07 6.75
CA GLU A 140 45.56 15.12 7.13
C GLU A 140 46.72 15.85 7.83
N GLY A 141 47.11 15.35 9.02
CA GLY A 141 48.40 15.72 9.61
C GLY A 141 48.51 15.61 11.13
N ALA A 142 48.56 14.38 11.69
CA ALA A 142 49.36 14.03 12.90
C ALA A 142 49.24 12.53 13.27
N PRO A 143 50.28 11.88 13.83
CA PRO A 143 50.41 10.43 13.94
C PRO A 143 49.68 9.80 15.15
N PRO A 144 49.46 8.46 15.17
CA PRO A 144 48.56 7.82 16.13
C PRO A 144 49.26 7.51 17.47
N LYS A 145 48.58 7.75 18.59
CA LYS A 145 48.89 7.13 19.89
C LYS A 145 47.75 6.18 20.31
N LYS A 146 48.06 4.89 20.43
CA LYS A 146 47.23 3.88 21.13
C LYS A 146 47.55 3.89 22.64
N PRO A 147 46.94 3.02 23.47
CA PRO A 147 45.65 3.20 24.12
C PRO A 147 45.81 3.20 25.66
N ASN A 148 44.89 3.79 26.43
CA ASN A 148 44.90 3.58 27.89
C ASN A 148 43.68 2.80 28.35
N ARG A 149 43.99 1.61 28.87
CA ARG A 149 43.14 0.59 29.49
C ARG A 149 42.92 1.01 30.94
N VAL A 150 41.67 1.06 31.41
CA VAL A 150 41.36 1.14 32.84
C VAL A 150 40.25 0.12 33.14
N PRO A 151 40.33 -0.63 34.27
CA PRO A 151 39.77 -1.97 34.39
C PRO A 151 38.34 -2.02 34.94
N SER A 152 37.68 -3.11 34.59
CA SER A 152 36.42 -3.65 35.09
C SER A 152 36.42 -3.85 36.61
N HIS A 153 35.39 -3.32 37.28
CA HIS A 153 34.89 -3.87 38.54
C HIS A 153 33.37 -4.01 38.45
N THR A 154 32.91 -5.24 38.27
CA THR A 154 31.50 -5.63 38.44
C THR A 154 31.42 -6.40 39.76
N PRO A 155 30.50 -6.08 40.69
CA PRO A 155 30.26 -6.93 41.86
C PRO A 155 29.50 -8.20 41.46
N PRO A 156 29.74 -9.34 42.14
CA PRO A 156 29.10 -10.62 41.82
C PRO A 156 27.68 -10.66 42.40
N GLY A 157 26.68 -10.99 41.58
CA GLY A 157 25.33 -11.28 42.12
C GLY A 157 24.13 -10.93 41.24
N VAL A 158 24.24 -10.88 39.91
CA VAL A 158 23.04 -10.83 39.05
C VAL A 158 23.05 -12.08 38.19
N VAL A 159 22.13 -12.98 38.53
CA VAL A 159 21.78 -14.19 37.80
C VAL A 159 21.52 -13.79 36.35
N SER A 160 22.33 -14.30 35.42
CA SER A 160 22.05 -14.18 33.99
C SER A 160 20.77 -14.96 33.71
N LEU A 161 19.65 -14.25 33.59
CA LEU A 161 18.45 -14.81 32.96
C LEU A 161 18.74 -14.95 31.47
N ASP A 162 18.69 -16.20 31.02
CA ASP A 162 18.82 -16.64 29.65
C ASP A 162 17.96 -15.78 28.69
N HIS A 163 18.61 -14.99 27.85
CA HIS A 163 17.98 -14.27 26.73
C HIS A 163 17.74 -15.25 25.57
N HIS A 164 16.76 -16.14 25.71
CA HIS A 164 16.30 -17.00 24.62
C HIS A 164 14.82 -16.79 24.24
N GLU A 165 14.10 -15.85 24.87
CA GLU A 165 12.66 -15.64 24.61
C GLU A 165 12.32 -14.63 23.48
N ASP A 166 13.29 -13.98 22.82
CA ASP A 166 13.01 -12.75 22.04
C ASP A 166 13.38 -12.74 20.54
N GLU A 167 13.72 -13.87 19.92
CA GLU A 167 13.93 -13.90 18.45
C GLU A 167 12.65 -14.22 17.67
N ALA A 168 11.86 -15.19 18.13
CA ALA A 168 10.62 -15.60 17.46
C ALA A 168 9.54 -14.49 17.51
N GLY A 169 9.34 -13.87 18.69
CA GLY A 169 8.39 -12.76 18.84
C GLY A 169 8.77 -11.50 18.05
N ARG A 170 10.08 -11.22 17.88
CA ARG A 170 10.55 -10.15 16.98
C ARG A 170 10.30 -10.47 15.52
N ALA A 171 10.48 -11.72 15.11
CA ALA A 171 10.21 -12.14 13.74
C ALA A 171 8.72 -12.02 13.40
N ASP A 172 7.84 -12.43 14.31
CA ASP A 172 6.39 -12.35 14.15
C ASP A 172 5.90 -10.90 14.08
N THR A 173 6.38 -10.03 14.96
CA THR A 173 6.04 -8.60 14.94
C THR A 173 6.57 -7.90 13.69
N ALA A 174 7.77 -8.23 13.22
CA ALA A 174 8.32 -7.71 11.96
C ALA A 174 7.51 -8.18 10.74
N LEU A 175 7.05 -9.43 10.73
CA LEU A 175 6.21 -9.98 9.66
C LEU A 175 4.83 -9.33 9.62
N LEU A 176 4.20 -9.13 10.79
CA LEU A 176 2.93 -8.39 10.90
C LEU A 176 3.06 -6.96 10.38
N GLN A 177 4.15 -6.27 10.75
CA GLN A 177 4.43 -4.92 10.26
C GLN A 177 4.60 -4.91 8.74
N ARG A 178 5.36 -5.86 8.18
CA ARG A 178 5.55 -5.98 6.73
C ARG A 178 4.24 -6.25 5.98
N ARG A 179 3.35 -7.07 6.54
CA ARG A 179 2.01 -7.31 5.95
C ARG A 179 1.16 -6.03 5.92
N ARG A 180 1.17 -5.25 7.00
CA ARG A 180 0.48 -3.93 7.05
C ARG A 180 1.03 -2.99 5.98
N GLU A 181 2.35 -2.91 5.83
CA GLU A 181 3.00 -2.08 4.82
C GLU A 181 2.65 -2.50 3.38
N VAL A 182 2.50 -3.81 3.13
CA VAL A 182 2.05 -4.31 1.82
C VAL A 182 0.60 -3.93 1.53
N ILE A 183 -0.27 -3.87 2.54
CA ILE A 183 -1.64 -3.35 2.34
C ILE A 183 -1.63 -1.87 2.00
N VAL A 184 -0.78 -1.07 2.64
CA VAL A 184 -0.59 0.35 2.26
C VAL A 184 -0.08 0.46 0.82
N LEU A 185 0.85 -0.41 0.41
CA LEU A 185 1.36 -0.45 -0.95
C LEU A 185 0.25 -0.79 -1.96
N ILE A 186 -0.61 -1.76 -1.65
CA ILE A 186 -1.80 -2.10 -2.45
C ILE A 186 -2.73 -0.90 -2.58
N GLN A 187 -3.00 -0.20 -1.48
CA GLN A 187 -3.82 1.02 -1.50
C GLN A 187 -3.24 2.08 -2.42
N GLN A 188 -1.93 2.33 -2.31
CA GLN A 188 -1.23 3.29 -3.17
C GLN A 188 -1.31 2.87 -4.65
N LEU A 189 -1.18 1.58 -4.95
CA LEU A 189 -1.36 1.04 -6.31
C LEU A 189 -2.78 1.29 -6.84
N CYS A 190 -3.81 1.06 -6.03
CA CYS A 190 -5.20 1.35 -6.40
C CYS A 190 -5.43 2.85 -6.64
N VAL A 191 -4.87 3.72 -5.79
CA VAL A 191 -4.95 5.18 -5.95
C VAL A 191 -4.26 5.63 -7.24
N MET A 192 -3.08 5.08 -7.57
CA MET A 192 -2.39 5.34 -8.83
C MET A 192 -3.18 4.81 -10.02
N GLY A 193 -3.80 3.63 -9.89
CA GLY A 193 -4.63 2.99 -10.91
C GLY A 193 -5.79 3.85 -11.38
N LYS A 194 -6.41 4.62 -10.47
CA LYS A 194 -7.51 5.55 -10.79
C LYS A 194 -7.10 6.65 -11.78
N VAL A 195 -5.81 6.97 -11.87
CA VAL A 195 -5.27 8.08 -12.69
C VAL A 195 -4.89 7.61 -14.11
N VAL A 196 -4.85 6.31 -14.37
CA VAL A 196 -4.48 5.73 -15.66
C VAL A 196 -5.68 5.67 -16.62
N GLN A 197 -5.40 5.64 -17.92
CA GLN A 197 -6.40 5.47 -18.97
C GLN A 197 -7.22 4.18 -18.80
N LEU A 198 -8.49 4.23 -19.23
CA LEU A 198 -9.49 3.18 -19.02
C LEU A 198 -9.00 1.76 -19.38
N PRO A 199 -8.33 1.49 -20.53
CA PRO A 199 -7.93 0.13 -20.89
C PRO A 199 -6.90 -0.47 -19.93
N SER A 200 -5.82 0.26 -19.66
CA SER A 200 -4.79 -0.17 -18.72
C SER A 200 -5.32 -0.22 -17.29
N ARG A 201 -6.26 0.65 -16.93
CA ARG A 201 -6.94 0.63 -15.63
C ARG A 201 -7.77 -0.64 -15.43
N MET A 202 -8.59 -1.01 -16.41
CA MET A 202 -9.38 -2.25 -16.37
C MET A 202 -8.47 -3.48 -16.28
N GLN A 203 -7.40 -3.52 -17.07
CA GLN A 203 -6.41 -4.60 -17.02
C GLN A 203 -5.72 -4.72 -15.65
N LEU A 204 -5.36 -3.58 -15.03
CA LEU A 204 -4.76 -3.56 -13.69
C LEU A 204 -5.69 -4.21 -12.67
N PHE A 205 -6.93 -3.72 -12.56
CA PHE A 205 -7.84 -4.18 -11.53
C PHE A 205 -8.28 -5.63 -11.74
N LYS A 206 -8.53 -6.04 -12.99
CA LYS A 206 -8.77 -7.44 -13.34
C LYS A 206 -7.61 -8.34 -12.87
N MET A 207 -6.38 -7.95 -13.18
CA MET A 207 -5.19 -8.69 -12.76
C MET A 207 -5.07 -8.74 -11.23
N LEU A 208 -5.35 -7.66 -10.50
CA LEU A 208 -5.31 -7.66 -9.03
C LEU A 208 -6.33 -8.64 -8.43
N VAL A 209 -7.55 -8.68 -8.98
CA VAL A 209 -8.60 -9.61 -8.56
C VAL A 209 -8.19 -11.06 -8.87
N ASP A 210 -7.76 -11.33 -10.10
CA ASP A 210 -7.37 -12.67 -10.57
C ASP A 210 -6.17 -13.24 -9.78
N ARG A 211 -5.25 -12.37 -9.30
CA ARG A 211 -4.09 -12.77 -8.49
C ARG A 211 -4.39 -12.88 -6.99
N GLY A 212 -5.65 -12.70 -6.59
CA GLY A 212 -6.09 -13.02 -5.24
C GLY A 212 -5.83 -11.93 -4.20
N ILE A 213 -5.86 -10.65 -4.59
CA ILE A 213 -5.74 -9.53 -3.65
C ILE A 213 -6.80 -9.55 -2.53
N LEU A 214 -7.93 -10.23 -2.75
CA LEU A 214 -8.96 -10.43 -1.73
C LEU A 214 -8.47 -11.21 -0.49
N HIS A 215 -7.42 -12.03 -0.61
CA HIS A 215 -6.79 -12.66 0.56
C HIS A 215 -6.07 -11.62 1.43
N ALA A 216 -5.48 -10.58 0.81
CA ALA A 216 -4.90 -9.45 1.52
C ALA A 216 -5.97 -8.73 2.34
N LEU A 217 -7.13 -8.48 1.72
CA LEU A 217 -8.25 -7.79 2.35
C LEU A 217 -8.86 -8.64 3.45
N HIS A 218 -8.97 -9.95 3.24
CA HIS A 218 -9.40 -10.88 4.27
C HIS A 218 -8.51 -10.80 5.50
N TRP A 219 -7.19 -10.94 5.34
CA TRP A 219 -6.26 -10.78 6.45
C TRP A 219 -6.39 -9.41 7.10
N ALA A 220 -6.52 -8.34 6.31
CA ALA A 220 -6.71 -6.98 6.81
C ALA A 220 -7.90 -6.87 7.78
N LEU A 221 -9.06 -7.45 7.39
CA LEU A 221 -10.28 -7.47 8.20
C LEU A 221 -10.18 -8.32 9.47
N THR A 222 -9.22 -9.24 9.56
CA THR A 222 -8.98 -10.03 10.78
C THR A 222 -8.19 -9.28 11.85
N ASN A 223 -7.60 -8.12 11.53
CA ASN A 223 -6.84 -7.34 12.52
C ASN A 223 -7.76 -6.81 13.64
N PRO A 224 -7.24 -6.66 14.88
CA PRO A 224 -8.00 -6.06 15.97
C PRO A 224 -8.19 -4.55 15.74
N GLU A 225 -9.35 -4.02 16.16
CA GLU A 225 -9.66 -2.58 16.12
C GLU A 225 -9.05 -1.81 17.30
N ASP A 226 -8.65 -2.51 18.36
CA ASP A 226 -8.10 -1.91 19.59
C ASP A 226 -6.77 -1.17 19.35
N GLU A 227 -6.04 -1.57 18.29
CA GLU A 227 -4.80 -0.93 17.88
C GLU A 227 -5.05 0.09 16.76
N PRO A 228 -4.46 1.31 16.82
CA PRO A 228 -4.65 2.31 15.78
C PRO A 228 -4.13 1.86 14.41
N SER A 229 -3.08 1.05 14.38
CA SER A 229 -2.53 0.43 13.16
C SER A 229 -3.45 -0.64 12.58
N GLY A 230 -4.13 -1.41 13.44
CA GLY A 230 -5.12 -2.39 13.05
C GLY A 230 -6.36 -1.72 12.45
N LEU A 231 -6.89 -0.70 13.13
CA LEU A 231 -7.99 0.13 12.64
C LEU A 231 -7.68 0.76 11.28
N GLN A 232 -6.47 1.31 11.11
CA GLN A 232 -6.03 1.84 9.83
C GLN A 232 -5.99 0.76 8.74
N THR A 233 -5.49 -0.44 9.06
CA THR A 233 -5.41 -1.56 8.10
C THR A 233 -6.80 -1.99 7.63
N ILE A 234 -7.78 -2.01 8.54
CA ILE A 234 -9.19 -2.31 8.23
C ILE A 234 -9.79 -1.21 7.34
N ALA A 235 -9.57 0.06 7.66
CA ALA A 235 -10.05 1.18 6.84
C ALA A 235 -9.48 1.10 5.41
N ILE A 236 -8.19 0.84 5.28
CA ILE A 236 -7.54 0.65 3.98
C ILE A 236 -8.15 -0.52 3.21
N ALA A 237 -8.49 -1.62 3.89
CA ALA A 237 -9.12 -2.77 3.26
C ALA A 237 -10.47 -2.41 2.62
N GLY A 238 -11.30 -1.63 3.33
CA GLY A 238 -12.55 -1.11 2.80
C GLY A 238 -12.35 -0.20 1.60
N GLU A 239 -11.35 0.69 1.64
CA GLU A 239 -11.04 1.57 0.51
C GLU A 239 -10.63 0.77 -0.72
N VAL A 240 -9.69 -0.17 -0.55
CA VAL A 240 -9.22 -1.05 -1.63
C VAL A 240 -10.39 -1.86 -2.19
N LEU A 241 -11.21 -2.48 -1.33
CA LEU A 241 -12.37 -3.25 -1.76
C LEU A 241 -13.32 -2.40 -2.62
N MET A 242 -13.64 -1.18 -2.17
CA MET A 242 -14.49 -0.27 -2.94
C MET A 242 -13.84 0.08 -4.29
N THR A 243 -12.53 0.34 -4.32
CA THR A 243 -11.84 0.60 -5.59
C THR A 243 -11.87 -0.59 -6.55
N LEU A 244 -11.83 -1.83 -6.05
CA LEU A 244 -11.95 -3.02 -6.88
C LEU A 244 -13.38 -3.14 -7.43
N LEU A 245 -14.38 -2.90 -6.60
CA LEU A 245 -15.79 -2.93 -6.99
C LEU A 245 -16.12 -1.86 -8.04
N ASP A 246 -15.56 -0.65 -7.94
CA ASP A 246 -15.74 0.41 -8.94
C ASP A 246 -15.31 -0.02 -10.37
N HIS A 247 -14.43 -1.01 -10.50
CA HIS A 247 -13.80 -1.39 -11.77
C HIS A 247 -14.09 -2.81 -12.24
N ASP A 248 -14.30 -3.78 -11.34
CA ASP A 248 -14.56 -5.19 -11.68
C ASP A 248 -15.47 -5.88 -10.63
N VAL A 249 -16.74 -5.46 -10.55
CA VAL A 249 -17.72 -6.02 -9.61
C VAL A 249 -17.86 -7.54 -9.76
N ASN A 250 -17.98 -8.03 -11.01
CA ASN A 250 -18.26 -9.44 -11.28
C ASN A 250 -17.06 -10.33 -10.94
N GLY A 251 -15.83 -9.89 -11.27
CA GLY A 251 -14.62 -10.60 -10.87
C GLY A 251 -14.49 -10.68 -9.35
N VAL A 252 -14.78 -9.60 -8.64
CA VAL A 252 -14.76 -9.58 -7.17
C VAL A 252 -15.80 -10.56 -6.61
N ARG A 253 -17.06 -10.54 -7.09
CA ARG A 253 -18.11 -11.48 -6.65
C ARG A 253 -17.70 -12.94 -6.84
N GLU A 254 -17.14 -13.28 -8.01
CA GLU A 254 -16.70 -14.63 -8.30
C GLU A 254 -15.61 -15.09 -7.31
N GLN A 255 -14.63 -14.23 -7.03
CA GLN A 255 -13.55 -14.58 -6.12
C GLN A 255 -14.00 -14.61 -4.66
N VAL A 256 -14.93 -13.74 -4.23
CA VAL A 256 -15.57 -13.80 -2.91
C VAL A 256 -16.35 -15.09 -2.75
N LEU A 257 -17.12 -15.51 -3.75
CA LEU A 257 -17.88 -16.76 -3.71
C LEU A 257 -16.95 -17.97 -3.56
N ARG A 258 -15.87 -18.04 -4.36
CA ARG A 258 -14.86 -19.11 -4.23
C ARG A 258 -14.23 -19.15 -2.84
N GLN A 259 -13.94 -17.99 -2.26
CA GLN A 259 -13.41 -17.91 -0.90
C GLN A 259 -14.43 -18.41 0.13
N CYS A 260 -15.71 -18.05 -0.03
CA CYS A 260 -16.79 -18.52 0.84
C CYS A 260 -16.94 -20.05 0.77
N GLU A 261 -16.96 -20.63 -0.43
CA GLU A 261 -17.01 -22.08 -0.64
C GLU A 261 -15.80 -22.80 -0.02
N TYR A 262 -14.60 -22.21 -0.12
CA TYR A 262 -13.38 -22.72 0.52
C TYR A 262 -13.53 -22.78 2.04
N PHE A 263 -13.98 -21.71 2.69
CA PHE A 263 -14.18 -21.68 4.15
C PHE A 263 -15.35 -22.58 4.60
N ALA A 264 -16.43 -22.65 3.81
CA ALA A 264 -17.54 -23.56 4.08
C ALA A 264 -17.11 -25.03 4.03
N SER A 265 -16.26 -25.41 3.06
CA SER A 265 -15.72 -26.78 2.96
C SER A 265 -14.84 -27.19 4.14
N ARG A 266 -14.25 -26.20 4.84
CA ARG A 266 -13.47 -26.39 6.06
C ARG A 266 -14.31 -26.37 7.34
N GLY A 267 -15.61 -26.10 7.24
CA GLY A 267 -16.49 -25.94 8.40
C GLY A 267 -16.31 -24.62 9.14
N GLU A 268 -15.67 -23.61 8.52
CA GLU A 268 -15.39 -22.30 9.12
C GLU A 268 -16.01 -21.14 8.29
N PRO A 269 -17.31 -21.17 7.94
CA PRO A 269 -17.92 -20.17 7.04
C PRO A 269 -17.90 -18.74 7.61
N ASP A 270 -17.82 -18.60 8.93
CA ASP A 270 -17.75 -17.31 9.64
C ASP A 270 -16.44 -16.55 9.39
N LEU A 271 -15.39 -17.27 8.97
CA LEU A 271 -14.11 -16.68 8.60
C LEU A 271 -14.08 -16.19 7.15
N SER A 272 -15.11 -16.40 6.34
CA SER A 272 -15.13 -15.89 4.97
C SER A 272 -15.09 -14.35 4.93
N LEU A 273 -14.56 -13.78 3.84
CA LEU A 273 -14.51 -12.31 3.68
C LEU A 273 -15.90 -11.67 3.85
N LEU A 274 -16.92 -12.29 3.27
CA LEU A 274 -18.30 -11.79 3.33
C LEU A 274 -18.86 -11.81 4.76
N SER A 275 -18.63 -12.90 5.50
CA SER A 275 -19.01 -12.97 6.92
C SER A 275 -18.23 -11.98 7.78
N LEU A 276 -16.93 -11.79 7.53
CA LEU A 276 -16.12 -10.79 8.21
C LEU A 276 -16.61 -9.36 7.93
N LEU A 277 -16.99 -9.03 6.69
CA LEU A 277 -17.60 -7.74 6.35
C LEU A 277 -18.90 -7.52 7.13
N CYS A 278 -19.81 -8.50 7.14
CA CYS A 278 -21.06 -8.43 7.90
C CYS A 278 -20.79 -8.25 9.41
N ASN A 279 -19.86 -9.01 9.97
CA ASN A 279 -19.51 -8.92 11.40
C ASN A 279 -18.90 -7.56 11.76
N ARG A 280 -18.05 -7.00 10.89
CA ARG A 280 -17.46 -5.67 11.09
C ARG A 280 -18.53 -4.58 11.05
N LEU A 281 -19.52 -4.69 10.18
CA LEU A 281 -20.63 -3.73 10.15
C LEU A 281 -21.41 -3.67 11.46
N VAL A 282 -21.56 -4.79 12.14
CA VAL A 282 -22.36 -4.85 13.38
C VAL A 282 -21.53 -4.52 14.60
N ARG A 283 -20.25 -4.91 14.62
CA ARG A 283 -19.38 -4.85 15.81
C ARG A 283 -18.39 -3.69 15.84
N SER A 284 -18.14 -3.03 14.70
CA SER A 284 -17.17 -1.93 14.62
C SER A 284 -17.58 -0.76 15.50
N THR A 285 -16.63 -0.23 16.27
CA THR A 285 -16.86 0.98 17.08
C THR A 285 -16.62 2.27 16.29
N ASP A 286 -15.89 2.18 15.18
CA ASP A 286 -15.60 3.29 14.30
C ASP A 286 -16.68 3.43 13.20
N LEU A 287 -17.34 4.60 13.17
CA LEU A 287 -18.42 4.90 12.23
C LEU A 287 -17.92 5.08 10.79
N ALA A 288 -16.70 5.58 10.59
CA ALA A 288 -16.13 5.78 9.26
C ALA A 288 -15.82 4.43 8.60
N VAL A 289 -15.20 3.52 9.34
CA VAL A 289 -14.97 2.13 8.94
C VAL A 289 -16.30 1.45 8.63
N GLN A 290 -17.29 1.57 9.51
CA GLN A 290 -18.62 0.99 9.31
C GLN A 290 -19.28 1.50 8.02
N THR A 291 -19.25 2.81 7.77
CA THR A 291 -19.82 3.42 6.54
C THR A 291 -19.12 2.88 5.30
N LEU A 292 -17.79 2.85 5.30
CA LEU A 292 -17.00 2.39 4.17
C LEU A 292 -17.25 0.92 3.81
N HIS A 293 -17.35 0.06 4.82
CA HIS A 293 -17.63 -1.37 4.61
C HIS A 293 -19.10 -1.58 4.21
N CYS A 294 -20.00 -0.68 4.61
CA CYS A 294 -21.42 -0.74 4.26
C CYS A 294 -21.60 -0.41 2.78
N ASP A 295 -20.92 0.63 2.32
CA ASP A 295 -20.89 1.02 0.91
C ASP A 295 -20.28 -0.10 0.05
N ALA A 296 -19.20 -0.73 0.51
CA ALA A 296 -18.61 -1.88 -0.18
C ALA A 296 -19.56 -3.09 -0.23
N LEU A 297 -20.24 -3.43 0.88
CA LEU A 297 -21.24 -4.50 0.91
C LEU A 297 -22.43 -4.17 0.00
N ARG A 298 -22.88 -2.92 0.00
CA ARG A 298 -23.96 -2.45 -0.88
C ARG A 298 -23.58 -2.60 -2.35
N ALA A 299 -22.38 -2.17 -2.74
CA ALA A 299 -21.87 -2.34 -4.11
C ALA A 299 -21.74 -3.83 -4.49
N LEU A 300 -21.33 -4.69 -3.55
CA LEU A 300 -21.32 -6.14 -3.75
C LEU A 300 -22.72 -6.70 -4.02
N LEU A 301 -23.75 -6.16 -3.37
CA LEU A 301 -25.14 -6.62 -3.48
C LEU A 301 -25.95 -5.90 -4.57
N GLU A 302 -25.36 -4.93 -5.27
CA GLU A 302 -26.07 -4.16 -6.28
C GLU A 302 -26.37 -5.02 -7.52
N MET A 303 -27.64 -5.21 -7.85
CA MET A 303 -28.00 -5.94 -9.06
C MET A 303 -27.49 -5.21 -10.31
N PRO A 304 -26.92 -5.92 -11.30
CA PRO A 304 -26.50 -5.28 -12.53
C PRO A 304 -27.71 -4.60 -13.19
N ASN A 305 -27.61 -3.29 -13.42
CA ASN A 305 -28.67 -2.54 -14.09
C ASN A 305 -28.87 -3.08 -15.51
N GLU A 306 -30.04 -3.66 -15.80
CA GLU A 306 -30.40 -4.13 -17.14
C GLU A 306 -30.48 -2.99 -18.18
N GLY A 307 -30.48 -1.73 -17.74
CA GLY A 307 -30.66 -0.54 -18.57
C GLY A 307 -29.42 0.00 -19.29
N SER A 308 -28.22 -0.51 -19.04
CA SER A 308 -27.01 -0.08 -19.77
C SER A 308 -26.98 -0.78 -21.14
N GLN A 309 -27.65 -0.17 -22.12
CA GLN A 309 -27.58 -0.54 -23.53
C GLN A 309 -26.17 -0.30 -24.10
N GLU A 310 -25.20 -1.14 -23.74
CA GLU A 310 -24.07 -1.39 -24.63
C GLU A 310 -24.54 -2.35 -25.72
N ALA A 311 -24.32 -1.96 -26.97
CA ALA A 311 -24.75 -2.70 -28.15
C ALA A 311 -24.41 -4.18 -28.02
N ILE A 312 -25.43 -5.03 -28.14
CA ILE A 312 -25.34 -6.47 -27.96
C ILE A 312 -24.45 -7.06 -29.06
N ILE A 313 -23.20 -7.36 -28.73
CA ILE A 313 -22.32 -8.19 -29.56
C ILE A 313 -22.62 -9.65 -29.20
N PRO A 314 -22.80 -10.58 -30.17
CA PRO A 314 -23.15 -11.97 -29.87
C PRO A 314 -22.20 -12.66 -28.87
N THR A 315 -20.91 -12.28 -28.88
CA THR A 315 -19.89 -12.78 -27.97
C THR A 315 -20.08 -12.32 -26.53
N THR A 316 -20.66 -11.14 -26.29
CA THR A 316 -20.90 -10.61 -24.94
C THR A 316 -22.17 -11.16 -24.31
N LEU A 317 -23.16 -11.64 -25.09
CA LEU A 317 -24.35 -12.33 -24.57
C LEU A 317 -24.03 -13.60 -23.80
N PHE A 318 -23.19 -14.48 -24.38
CA PHE A 318 -22.81 -15.73 -23.71
C PHE A 318 -22.00 -15.50 -22.44
N SER A 319 -21.17 -14.45 -22.40
CA SER A 319 -20.49 -14.03 -21.17
C SER A 319 -21.51 -13.55 -20.13
N ARG A 320 -22.47 -12.71 -20.56
CA ARG A 320 -23.50 -12.14 -19.69
C ARG A 320 -24.38 -13.21 -19.04
N MET A 321 -24.84 -14.20 -19.80
CA MET A 321 -25.62 -15.33 -19.26
C MET A 321 -24.80 -16.20 -18.28
N ARG A 322 -23.51 -16.39 -18.53
CA ARG A 322 -22.61 -17.12 -17.61
C ARG A 322 -22.36 -16.34 -16.33
N ASP A 323 -22.24 -15.02 -16.43
CA ASP A 323 -22.00 -14.12 -15.31
C ASP A 323 -23.29 -13.92 -14.47
N GLU A 324 -24.47 -13.96 -15.09
CA GLU A 324 -25.78 -13.98 -14.40
C GLU A 324 -25.93 -15.22 -13.50
N GLY A 325 -25.68 -16.42 -14.01
CA GLY A 325 -25.77 -17.64 -13.19
C GLY A 325 -24.75 -17.72 -12.04
N LYS A 326 -23.61 -17.04 -12.15
CA LYS A 326 -22.66 -16.89 -11.01
C LYS A 326 -23.15 -15.86 -10.01
N THR A 327 -23.75 -14.78 -10.49
CA THR A 327 -24.30 -13.70 -9.68
C THR A 327 -25.46 -14.21 -8.83
N GLU A 328 -26.36 -15.01 -9.39
CA GLU A 328 -27.43 -15.69 -8.65
C GLU A 328 -26.89 -16.56 -7.52
N LYS A 329 -25.89 -17.40 -7.79
CA LYS A 329 -25.23 -18.24 -6.77
C LYS A 329 -24.63 -17.42 -5.63
N PHE A 330 -24.02 -16.27 -5.96
CA PHE A 330 -23.47 -15.36 -4.95
C PHE A 330 -24.58 -14.82 -4.04
N PHE A 331 -25.70 -14.36 -4.63
CA PHE A 331 -26.84 -13.87 -3.85
C PHE A 331 -27.48 -14.96 -3.00
N ASP A 332 -27.70 -16.15 -3.55
CA ASP A 332 -28.22 -17.30 -2.81
C ASP A 332 -27.35 -17.61 -1.59
N TYR A 333 -26.02 -17.65 -1.76
CA TYR A 333 -25.10 -17.87 -0.66
C TYR A 333 -25.20 -16.75 0.39
N PHE A 334 -25.22 -15.49 -0.03
CA PHE A 334 -25.32 -14.34 0.89
C PHE A 334 -26.59 -14.41 1.75
N TYR A 335 -27.76 -14.63 1.14
CA TYR A 335 -29.04 -14.67 1.84
C TYR A 335 -29.19 -15.91 2.72
N GLN A 336 -28.57 -17.05 2.37
CA GLN A 336 -28.66 -18.26 3.19
C GLN A 336 -27.67 -18.26 4.36
N SER A 337 -26.45 -17.74 4.15
CA SER A 337 -25.32 -17.98 5.05
C SER A 337 -24.82 -16.73 5.78
N CYS A 338 -24.86 -15.55 5.15
CA CYS A 338 -24.19 -14.35 5.67
C CYS A 338 -25.13 -13.26 6.18
N ILE A 339 -26.45 -13.37 5.95
CA ILE A 339 -27.41 -12.32 6.33
C ILE A 339 -27.69 -12.27 7.84
N ARG A 340 -27.51 -13.39 8.56
CA ARG A 340 -27.94 -13.52 9.96
C ARG A 340 -27.38 -12.42 10.89
N PRO A 341 -26.05 -12.12 10.88
CA PRO A 341 -25.51 -11.07 11.75
C PRO A 341 -26.11 -9.68 11.48
N LEU A 342 -26.52 -9.39 10.24
CA LEU A 342 -27.09 -8.09 9.87
C LEU A 342 -28.53 -7.91 10.35
N VAL A 343 -29.28 -9.00 10.50
CA VAL A 343 -30.71 -8.99 10.84
C VAL A 343 -30.97 -9.20 12.32
N GLU A 344 -30.06 -9.88 13.03
CA GLU A 344 -30.13 -10.09 14.49
C GLU A 344 -30.35 -8.82 15.31
N PRO A 345 -29.72 -7.66 15.05
CA PRO A 345 -29.99 -6.44 15.82
C PRO A 345 -31.34 -5.77 15.50
N ILE A 346 -32.04 -6.21 14.45
CA ILE A 346 -33.32 -5.64 13.98
C ILE A 346 -34.51 -6.50 14.44
N MET A 347 -34.30 -7.81 14.61
CA MET A 347 -35.27 -8.77 15.16
C MET A 347 -35.26 -8.76 16.68
#